data_AF-A0A224YWZ1-F1
#
_entry.id   AF-A0A224YWZ1-F1
#
_cell.length_a   1.000
_cell.length_b   1.000
_cell.length_c   1.000
_cell.angle_alpha   90.00
_cell.angle_beta   90.00
_cell.angle_gamma   90.00
#
_symmetry.space_group_name_H-M   'P 1'
#
loop_
_entity.id
_entity.type
_entity.pdbx_description
1 polymer ?
#
loop_
_entity_poly.entity_id
_entity_poly.type
_entity_poly.pdbx_seq_one_letter_code
_entity_poly.pdbx_strand_id
1 'polypeptide(L)'
;MFLGGEFSSYGSKVLQFTEWDWSVRFDPMIKVFPRLTKCTFHMYGSSGDVQKHDAMCILPINIINEKIYVFLWFWFIILAVLSGVVLIYRAFVIFLPQIRFIVLRRRAKLANKDYVERVCDRCKLGDWLILDLLCKNMDPVNFRDLINDYVRRLDHKSIDNA
;
A
#
# COMPACT_ATOMS: atom_id res chain seq x y z
N MET A 1 -15.21 -4.63 8.50
CA MET A 1 -13.93 -4.08 8.99
C MET A 1 -13.23 -5.15 9.80
N PHE A 2 -11.94 -5.41 9.56
CA PHE A 2 -11.18 -6.51 10.21
C PHE A 2 -11.13 -6.32 11.74
N LEU A 3 -11.36 -7.38 12.52
CA LEU A 3 -11.39 -7.36 14.00
C LEU A 3 -12.25 -6.22 14.59
N GLY A 4 -13.40 -5.92 13.98
CA GLY A 4 -14.31 -4.87 14.46
C GLY A 4 -13.77 -3.44 14.41
N GLY A 5 -12.68 -3.19 13.68
CA GLY A 5 -12.02 -1.88 13.61
C GLY A 5 -10.82 -1.71 14.55
N GLU A 6 -10.58 -2.68 15.44
CA GLU A 6 -9.43 -2.66 16.34
C GLU A 6 -8.09 -2.78 15.60
N PHE A 7 -8.08 -3.34 14.38
CA PHE A 7 -6.88 -3.50 13.56
C PHE A 7 -6.18 -2.18 13.22
N SER A 8 -6.94 -1.08 13.03
CA SER A 8 -6.33 0.23 12.75
C SER A 8 -5.55 0.78 13.97
N SER A 9 -6.03 0.47 15.18
CA SER A 9 -5.39 0.89 16.44
C SER A 9 -4.40 -0.13 17.01
N TYR A 10 -4.22 -1.24 16.30
CA TYR A 10 -3.54 -2.43 16.80
C TYR A 10 -2.06 -2.18 17.10
N GLY A 11 -1.27 -1.70 16.14
CA GLY A 11 0.16 -1.51 16.37
C GLY A 11 0.54 -0.34 17.28
N SER A 12 -0.26 0.74 17.32
CA SER A 12 -0.04 1.84 18.27
C SER A 12 -0.31 1.43 19.71
N LYS A 13 -1.40 0.69 19.96
CA LYS A 13 -1.70 0.12 21.28
C LYS A 13 -0.66 -0.93 21.67
N VAL A 14 -0.28 -1.85 20.77
CA VAL A 14 0.73 -2.87 21.06
C VAL A 14 2.07 -2.24 21.46
N LEU A 15 2.55 -1.20 20.75
CA LEU A 15 3.81 -0.54 21.09
C LEU A 15 3.79 0.07 22.50
N GLN A 16 2.66 0.68 22.89
CA GLN A 16 2.49 1.28 24.22
C GLN A 16 2.46 0.25 25.36
N PHE A 17 1.97 -0.96 25.08
CA PHE A 17 1.90 -2.03 26.07
C PHE A 17 3.08 -3.00 26.01
N THR A 18 4.02 -2.87 25.05
CA THR A 18 5.13 -3.82 24.84
C THR A 18 6.09 -3.95 26.04
N GLU A 19 6.12 -2.98 26.95
CA GLU A 19 6.96 -3.02 28.18
C GLU A 19 6.26 -3.64 29.41
N TRP A 20 4.96 -3.93 29.36
CA TRP A 20 4.21 -4.43 30.52
C TRP A 20 4.36 -5.95 30.68
N ASP A 21 4.40 -6.44 31.92
CA ASP A 21 4.50 -7.87 32.20
C ASP A 21 3.30 -8.67 31.66
N TRP A 22 3.57 -9.85 31.08
CA TRP A 22 2.58 -10.66 30.34
C TRP A 22 1.39 -11.14 31.19
N SER A 23 1.57 -11.22 32.51
CA SER A 23 0.57 -11.65 33.49
C SER A 23 -0.38 -10.54 33.94
N VAL A 24 -0.05 -9.27 33.69
CA VAL A 24 -0.82 -8.09 34.17
C VAL A 24 -1.41 -7.28 33.01
N ARG A 25 -1.04 -7.58 31.76
CA ARG A 25 -1.60 -6.92 30.58
C ARG A 25 -3.10 -7.21 30.44
N PHE A 26 -3.90 -6.14 30.37
CA PHE A 26 -5.32 -6.18 30.01
C PHE A 26 -5.52 -5.56 28.63
N ASP A 27 -4.79 -6.06 27.64
CA ASP A 27 -4.88 -5.55 26.27
C ASP A 27 -6.21 -5.98 25.63
N PRO A 28 -6.81 -5.17 24.73
CA PRO A 28 -7.92 -5.58 23.87
C PRO A 28 -7.63 -6.88 23.09
N MET A 29 -6.35 -7.23 22.91
CA MET A 29 -5.89 -8.47 22.30
C MET A 29 -6.27 -9.72 23.08
N ILE A 30 -6.29 -9.73 24.41
CA ILE A 30 -6.66 -10.92 25.19
C ILE A 30 -8.14 -11.24 25.01
N LYS A 31 -8.97 -10.21 24.79
CA LYS A 31 -10.41 -10.35 24.52
C LYS A 31 -10.70 -10.92 23.13
N VAL A 32 -9.87 -10.58 22.14
CA VAL A 32 -10.06 -10.99 20.74
C VAL A 32 -9.32 -12.30 20.41
N PHE A 33 -8.16 -12.51 21.04
CA PHE A 33 -7.27 -13.65 20.85
C PHE A 33 -6.79 -14.22 22.21
N PRO A 34 -7.66 -14.95 22.96
CA PRO A 34 -7.27 -15.57 24.22
C PRO A 34 -6.23 -16.68 23.99
N ARG A 35 -5.06 -16.50 24.59
CA ARG A 35 -3.95 -17.48 24.56
C ARG A 35 -4.17 -18.65 25.51
N LEU A 36 -5.03 -18.45 26.51
CA LEU A 36 -5.40 -19.40 27.54
C LEU A 36 -6.93 -19.45 27.65
N THR A 37 -7.52 -20.63 27.70
CA THR A 37 -8.96 -20.84 27.88
C THR A 37 -9.22 -21.89 28.96
N LYS A 38 -10.36 -21.77 29.65
CA LYS A 38 -10.84 -22.78 30.59
C LYS A 38 -11.55 -23.88 29.79
N CYS A 39 -11.01 -25.10 29.84
CA CYS A 39 -11.64 -26.29 29.27
C CYS A 39 -12.30 -27.10 30.39
N THR A 40 -13.59 -27.36 30.26
CA THR A 40 -14.37 -28.16 31.21
C THR A 40 -14.56 -29.57 30.65
N PHE A 41 -13.91 -30.57 31.23
CA PHE A 41 -14.07 -31.97 30.87
C PHE A 41 -15.15 -32.61 31.75
N HIS A 42 -16.12 -33.28 31.12
CA HIS A 42 -17.15 -34.03 31.83
C HIS A 42 -16.79 -35.51 31.79
N MET A 43 -16.46 -36.09 32.95
CA MET A 43 -16.14 -37.50 33.13
C MET A 43 -17.26 -38.17 33.94
N TYR A 44 -17.51 -39.46 33.72
CA TYR A 44 -18.51 -40.22 34.48
C TYR A 44 -17.80 -41.14 35.47
N GLY A 45 -18.09 -41.00 36.76
CA GLY A 45 -17.53 -41.84 37.81
C GLY A 45 -18.14 -43.25 37.84
N SER A 46 -17.57 -44.16 38.63
CA SER A 46 -18.06 -45.55 38.79
C SER A 46 -19.52 -45.67 39.25
N SER A 47 -20.09 -44.59 39.80
CA SER A 47 -21.49 -44.50 40.25
C SER A 47 -22.44 -43.86 39.22
N GLY A 48 -21.95 -43.49 38.04
CA GLY A 48 -22.73 -42.82 36.98
C GLY A 48 -22.89 -41.31 37.15
N ASP A 49 -22.30 -40.72 38.19
CA ASP A 49 -22.34 -39.27 38.44
C ASP A 49 -21.36 -38.49 37.55
N VAL A 50 -21.76 -37.28 37.13
CA VAL A 50 -20.97 -36.41 36.23
C VAL A 50 -19.95 -35.62 37.06
N GLN A 51 -18.68 -35.99 36.98
CA GLN A 51 -17.59 -35.22 37.56
C GLN A 51 -17.03 -34.23 36.54
N LYS A 52 -17.02 -32.94 36.92
CA LYS A 52 -16.48 -31.85 36.10
C LYS A 52 -15.02 -31.59 36.49
N HIS A 53 -14.12 -31.72 35.52
CA HIS A 53 -12.71 -31.38 35.68
C HIS A 53 -12.38 -30.14 34.86
N ASP A 54 -11.92 -29.10 35.55
CA ASP A 54 -11.50 -27.85 34.93
C ASP A 54 -9.99 -27.88 34.65
N ALA A 55 -9.60 -27.66 33.41
CA ALA A 55 -8.20 -27.53 33.00
C ALA A 55 -7.96 -26.20 32.25
N MET A 56 -6.75 -25.67 32.36
CA MET A 56 -6.30 -24.54 31.56
C MET A 56 -5.68 -25.05 30.25
N CYS A 57 -6.25 -24.64 29.12
CA CYS A 57 -5.78 -24.99 27.78
C CYS A 57 -5.02 -23.81 27.17
N ILE A 58 -3.88 -24.10 26.53
CA ILE A 58 -3.16 -23.13 25.71
C ILE A 58 -3.67 -23.22 24.27
N LEU A 59 -3.79 -22.09 23.59
CA LEU A 59 -4.19 -22.00 22.19
C LEU A 59 -3.00 -21.54 21.32
N PRO A 60 -2.13 -22.46 20.84
CA PRO A 60 -0.90 -22.09 20.13
C PRO A 60 -1.14 -21.26 18.87
N ILE A 61 -2.26 -21.49 18.19
CA ILE A 61 -2.69 -20.73 17.01
C ILE A 61 -2.84 -19.23 17.32
N ASN A 62 -3.28 -18.86 18.52
CA ASN A 62 -3.43 -17.45 18.92
C ASN A 62 -2.10 -16.77 19.21
N ILE A 63 -1.13 -17.52 19.71
CA ILE A 63 0.25 -17.04 19.93
C ILE A 63 0.88 -16.68 18.58
N ILE A 64 0.70 -17.54 17.57
CA ILE A 64 1.24 -17.31 16.22
C ILE A 64 0.54 -16.09 15.58
N ASN A 65 -0.79 -16.05 15.67
CA ASN A 65 -1.58 -14.94 15.15
C ASN A 65 -1.14 -13.60 15.76
N GLU A 66 -0.94 -13.54 17.08
CA GLU A 66 -0.43 -12.35 17.76
C GLU A 66 0.86 -11.83 17.12
N LYS A 67 1.84 -12.69 16.80
CA LYS A 67 3.12 -12.23 16.23
C LYS A 67 2.99 -11.81 14.77
N ILE A 68 2.22 -12.56 13.97
CA ILE A 68 2.01 -12.25 12.54
C ILE A 68 1.23 -10.95 12.38
N TYR A 69 0.19 -10.71 13.18
CA TYR A 69 -0.60 -9.47 13.07
C TYR A 69 0.20 -8.22 13.44
N VAL A 70 1.14 -8.31 14.39
CA VAL A 70 2.04 -7.18 14.70
C VAL A 70 2.94 -6.85 13.52
N PHE A 71 3.57 -7.87 12.94
CA PHE A 71 4.39 -7.70 11.74
C PHE A 71 3.60 -7.11 10.56
N LEU A 72 2.42 -7.68 10.27
CA LEU A 72 1.55 -7.23 9.18
C LEU A 72 1.05 -5.80 9.38
N TRP A 73 0.81 -5.37 10.62
CA TRP A 73 0.37 -3.99 10.88
C TRP A 73 1.44 -2.98 10.49
N PHE A 74 2.70 -3.17 10.92
CA PHE A 74 3.80 -2.28 10.52
C PHE A 74 4.03 -2.30 9.01
N TRP A 75 3.98 -3.49 8.41
CA TRP A 75 4.07 -3.66 6.97
C TRP A 75 2.99 -2.88 6.22
N PHE A 76 1.73 -2.98 6.64
CA PHE A 76 0.63 -2.24 6.01
C PHE A 76 0.72 -0.74 6.21
N ILE A 77 1.19 -0.25 7.36
CA ILE A 77 1.44 1.18 7.56
C ILE A 77 2.50 1.68 6.58
N ILE A 78 3.61 0.96 6.42
CA ILE A 78 4.66 1.32 5.45
C ILE A 78 4.09 1.33 4.03
N LEU A 79 3.34 0.29 3.64
CA LEU A 79 2.71 0.24 2.31
C LEU A 79 1.68 1.36 2.11
N ALA A 80 0.90 1.70 3.14
CA ALA A 80 -0.07 2.80 3.09
C ALA A 80 0.62 4.14 2.90
N VAL A 81 1.73 4.40 3.61
CA VAL A 81 2.53 5.62 3.45
C VAL A 81 3.14 5.69 2.04
N LEU A 82 3.80 4.62 1.58
CA LEU A 82 4.40 4.57 0.23
C LEU A 82 3.34 4.79 -0.85
N SER A 83 2.20 4.12 -0.73
CA SER A 83 1.07 4.28 -1.67
C SER A 83 0.49 5.69 -1.61
N GLY A 84 0.33 6.26 -0.41
CA GLY A 84 -0.11 7.63 -0.20
C GLY A 84 0.81 8.65 -0.86
N VAL A 85 2.12 8.50 -0.72
CA VAL A 85 3.11 9.36 -1.40
C VAL A 85 2.96 9.27 -2.92
N VAL A 86 2.79 8.06 -3.49
CA VAL A 86 2.57 7.89 -4.93
C VAL A 86 1.27 8.54 -5.39
N LEU A 87 0.19 8.41 -4.63
CA LEU A 87 -1.09 9.04 -4.94
C LEU A 87 -1.01 10.56 -4.89
N ILE A 88 -0.37 11.11 -3.87
CA ILE A 88 -0.13 12.56 -3.73
C ILE A 88 0.70 13.06 -4.92
N TYR A 89 1.80 12.38 -5.26
CA TYR A 89 2.60 12.71 -6.44
C TYR A 89 1.75 12.69 -7.73
N ARG A 90 0.93 11.66 -7.94
CA ARG A 90 0.03 11.59 -9.11
C ARG A 90 -1.01 12.69 -9.10
N ALA A 91 -1.57 13.03 -7.94
CA ALA A 91 -2.51 14.13 -7.80
C ALA A 91 -1.86 15.46 -8.22
N PHE A 92 -0.66 15.76 -7.72
CA PHE A 92 0.08 16.96 -8.12
C PHE A 92 0.32 17.03 -9.63
N VAL A 93 0.70 15.91 -10.27
CA VAL A 93 0.87 15.83 -11.73
C VAL A 93 -0.45 16.10 -12.50
N ILE A 94 -1.58 15.63 -11.96
CA ILE A 94 -2.89 15.83 -12.58
C ILE A 94 -3.35 17.29 -12.43
N PHE A 95 -3.25 17.86 -11.23
CA PHE A 95 -3.71 19.22 -10.94
C PHE A 95 -2.80 20.31 -11.51
N LEU A 96 -1.48 20.08 -11.56
CA LEU A 96 -0.50 21.08 -12.00
C LEU A 96 0.09 20.70 -13.36
N PRO A 97 -0.33 21.35 -14.47
CA PRO A 97 0.21 21.08 -15.79
C PRO A 97 1.72 21.36 -15.89
N GLN A 98 2.23 22.32 -15.11
CA GLN A 98 3.66 22.64 -15.03
C GLN A 98 4.51 21.45 -14.57
N ILE A 99 3.99 20.62 -13.66
CA ILE A 99 4.70 19.43 -13.16
C ILE A 99 4.80 18.37 -14.25
N ARG A 100 3.83 18.27 -15.15
CA ARG A 100 3.83 17.30 -16.26
C ARG A 100 5.06 17.47 -17.15
N PHE A 101 5.37 18.71 -17.52
CA PHE A 101 6.56 19.03 -18.30
C PHE A 101 7.85 18.69 -17.53
N ILE A 102 7.94 19.10 -16.26
CA ILE A 102 9.13 18.82 -15.42
C ILE A 102 9.38 17.32 -15.28
N VAL A 103 8.33 16.53 -15.04
CA VAL A 103 8.42 15.08 -14.88
C VAL A 103 8.87 14.42 -16.17
N LEU A 104 8.23 14.76 -17.30
CA LEU A 104 8.59 14.17 -18.59
C LEU A 104 10.01 14.58 -19.00
N ARG A 105 10.40 15.84 -18.76
CA ARG A 105 11.75 16.34 -19.02
C ARG A 105 12.81 15.64 -18.18
N ARG A 106 12.54 15.40 -16.89
CA ARG A 106 13.47 14.69 -16.00
C ARG A 106 13.74 13.25 -16.45
N ARG A 107 12.75 12.60 -17.06
CA ARG A 107 12.88 11.23 -17.58
C ARG A 107 13.50 11.22 -18.99
N ALA A 108 13.00 12.08 -19.88
CA ALA A 108 13.46 12.23 -21.26
C ALA A 108 14.68 13.17 -21.35
N LYS A 109 15.77 12.86 -20.63
CA LYS A 109 16.96 13.72 -20.60
C LYS A 109 17.61 13.89 -21.98
N LEU A 110 17.60 12.82 -22.80
CA LEU A 110 18.15 12.80 -24.16
C LEU A 110 17.28 13.51 -25.21
N ALA A 111 16.01 13.76 -24.91
CA ALA A 111 15.12 14.49 -25.80
C ALA A 111 15.35 16.00 -25.70
N ASN A 112 15.21 16.71 -26.82
CA ASN A 112 15.37 18.15 -26.84
C ASN A 112 14.25 18.81 -26.02
N LYS A 113 14.61 19.82 -25.22
CA LYS A 113 13.68 20.52 -24.33
C LYS A 113 12.51 21.13 -25.13
N ASP A 114 12.81 21.81 -26.23
CA ASP A 114 11.81 22.53 -27.01
C ASP A 114 10.79 21.59 -27.67
N TYR A 115 11.23 20.39 -28.07
CA TYR A 115 10.34 19.37 -28.61
C TYR A 115 9.43 18.78 -27.53
N VAL A 116 9.97 18.48 -26.35
CA VAL A 116 9.17 17.97 -25.22
C VAL A 116 8.15 19.01 -24.77
N GLU A 117 8.51 20.30 -24.79
CA GLU A 117 7.62 21.42 -24.40
C GLU A 117 6.44 21.53 -25.36
N ARG A 118 6.70 21.57 -26.67
CA ARG A 118 5.64 21.60 -27.70
C ARG A 118 4.70 20.40 -27.62
N VAL A 119 5.23 19.20 -27.35
CA VAL A 119 4.42 17.99 -27.19
C VAL A 119 3.56 18.10 -25.93
N CYS A 120 4.14 18.52 -24.81
CA CYS A 120 3.41 18.72 -23.56
C CYS A 120 2.27 19.75 -23.67
N ASP A 121 2.48 20.84 -24.42
CA ASP A 121 1.47 21.89 -24.60
C ASP A 121 0.27 21.43 -25.44
N ARG A 122 0.46 20.47 -26.35
CA ARG A 122 -0.59 19.97 -27.25
C ARG A 122 -1.25 18.68 -26.75
N CYS A 123 -0.62 17.95 -25.84
CA CYS A 123 -1.16 16.70 -25.31
C CYS A 123 -2.22 16.91 -24.22
N LYS A 124 -3.32 16.15 -24.30
CA LYS A 124 -4.30 16.05 -23.21
C LYS A 124 -3.74 15.18 -22.08
N LEU A 125 -4.40 15.17 -20.92
CA LEU A 125 -3.96 14.36 -19.76
C LEU A 125 -3.79 12.88 -20.12
N GLY A 126 -4.70 12.31 -20.91
CA GLY A 126 -4.63 10.90 -21.36
C GLY A 126 -3.40 10.62 -22.24
N ASP A 127 -3.13 11.48 -23.23
CA ASP A 127 -1.98 11.34 -24.12
C ASP A 127 -0.66 11.48 -23.36
N TRP A 128 -0.61 12.42 -22.41
CA TRP A 128 0.55 12.60 -21.54
C TRP A 128 0.82 11.37 -20.67
N LEU A 129 -0.22 10.71 -20.14
CA LEU A 129 -0.06 9.47 -19.36
C LEU A 129 0.51 8.33 -20.22
N ILE A 130 0.06 8.21 -21.47
CA ILE A 130 0.60 7.23 -22.42
C ILE A 130 2.07 7.56 -22.73
N LEU A 131 2.41 8.82 -22.96
CA LEU A 131 3.78 9.26 -23.18
C LEU A 131 4.68 9.01 -21.96
N ASP A 132 4.20 9.25 -20.74
CA ASP A 132 4.93 8.93 -19.51
C ASP A 132 5.11 7.41 -19.33
N LEU A 133 4.12 6.60 -19.73
CA LEU A 133 4.23 5.14 -19.72
C LEU A 133 5.26 4.64 -20.75
N LEU A 134 5.23 5.17 -21.97
CA LEU A 134 6.22 4.86 -23.02
C LEU A 134 7.62 5.25 -22.56
N CYS A 135 7.79 6.45 -22.00
CA CYS A 135 9.07 6.92 -21.48
C CYS A 135 9.64 6.03 -20.36
N LYS A 136 8.78 5.37 -19.58
CA LYS A 136 9.21 4.46 -18.51
C LYS A 136 9.59 3.07 -18.99
N ASN A 137 9.04 2.62 -20.12
CA ASN A 137 9.22 1.26 -20.64
C ASN A 137 10.12 1.20 -21.89
N MET A 138 10.50 2.33 -22.47
CA MET A 138 11.37 2.42 -23.65
C MET A 138 12.76 2.94 -23.31
N ASP A 139 13.76 2.52 -24.08
CA ASP A 139 15.10 3.07 -24.00
C ASP A 139 15.13 4.59 -24.27
N PRO A 140 15.97 5.37 -23.56
CA PRO A 140 16.02 6.83 -23.71
C PRO A 140 16.31 7.31 -25.14
N VAL A 141 17.05 6.53 -25.93
CA VAL A 141 17.38 6.83 -27.33
C VAL A 141 16.15 6.66 -28.22
N ASN A 142 15.46 5.52 -28.10
CA ASN A 142 14.24 5.25 -28.85
C ASN A 142 13.12 6.24 -28.49
N PHE A 143 13.02 6.62 -27.21
CA PHE A 143 12.06 7.62 -26.78
C PHE A 143 12.35 9.02 -27.36
N ARG A 144 13.63 9.41 -27.44
CA ARG A 144 14.03 10.66 -28.12
C ARG A 144 13.60 10.66 -29.58
N ASP A 145 13.87 9.57 -30.29
CA ASP A 145 13.55 9.48 -31.72
C ASP A 145 12.03 9.47 -31.95
N LEU A 146 11.26 8.85 -31.05
CA LEU A 146 9.79 8.91 -31.03
C LEU A 146 9.27 10.33 -30.82
N ILE A 147 9.81 11.09 -29.87
CA ILE A 147 9.42 12.50 -29.64
C ILE A 147 9.74 13.36 -30.87
N ASN A 148 10.89 13.14 -31.50
CA ASN A 148 11.28 13.86 -32.71
C ASN A 148 10.33 13.57 -33.89
N ASP A 149 9.95 12.31 -34.10
CA ASP A 149 8.96 11.96 -35.14
C ASP A 149 7.57 12.52 -34.82
N TYR A 150 7.17 12.48 -33.55
CA TYR A 150 5.87 12.98 -33.11
C TYR A 150 5.73 14.50 -33.36
N VAL A 151 6.76 15.29 -33.06
CA VAL A 151 6.74 16.74 -33.37
C VAL A 151 6.64 17.00 -34.87
N ARG A 152 7.39 16.27 -35.70
CA ARG A 152 7.33 16.44 -37.17
C ARG A 152 5.92 16.20 -37.71
N ARG A 153 5.21 15.21 -37.19
CA ARG A 153 3.82 14.93 -37.58
C ARG A 153 2.82 15.96 -37.05
N LEU A 154 3.07 16.51 -35.86
CA LEU A 154 2.27 17.60 -35.32
C LEU A 154 2.40 18.86 -36.19
N ASP A 155 3.62 19.20 -36.61
CA ASP A 155 3.87 20.35 -37.48
C ASP A 155 3.20 20.16 -38.86
N HIS A 156 3.30 18.98 -39.47
CA HIS A 156 2.59 18.68 -40.72
C HIS A 156 1.07 18.86 -40.62
N LYS A 157 0.47 18.29 -39.56
CA LYS A 157 -0.97 18.42 -39.34
C LYS A 157 -1.40 19.86 -39.05
N SER A 158 -0.50 20.72 -38.57
CA SER A 158 -0.80 22.14 -38.38
C SER A 158 -0.84 22.92 -39.71
N ILE A 159 -0.04 22.52 -40.69
CA ILE A 159 0.02 23.13 -42.02
C ILE A 159 -1.21 22.73 -42.85
N ASP A 160 -1.65 21.47 -42.76
CA ASP A 160 -2.82 20.98 -43.53
C ASP A 160 -4.16 21.55 -43.02
N ASN A 161 -4.20 22.13 -41.83
CA ASN A 161 -5.40 22.71 -41.21
C ASN A 161 -5.42 24.25 -41.22
N ALA A 162 -4.44 24.89 -41.86
CA ALA A 162 -4.34 26.34 -42.05
C ALA A 162 -4.74 26.72 -43.48
#